data_AF-A0A437M5X7-F1
#
_entry.id   AF-A0A437M5X7-F1
#
_cell.length_a   1.000
_cell.length_b   1.000
_cell.length_c   1.000
_cell.angle_alpha   90.00
_cell.angle_beta   90.00
_cell.angle_gamma   90.00
#
_symmetry.space_group_name_H-M   'P 1'
#
loop_
_entity.id
_entity.type
_entity.pdbx_description
1 polymer ?
#
loop_
_entity_poly.entity_id
_entity_poly.type
_entity_poly.pdbx_seq_one_letter_code
_entity_poly.pdbx_strand_id
1 'polypeptide(L)'
;MRINIFGCEEPDLPLGFDVNINRLPRPIADLAKAGIGSRMLRYYTSPRLETWVDYVALVSHAGLGRRLHDPESIYFVPPTAKRRIAYWDDPVDEADPKVLTMDIQALVAARERAKTLHQMSKYLPPWPYDLRVAWFADGDLPLAELIKAGRLDAYPGGRCWWVRAAEAAELLPAGESFDDPSSDWYVSPHDRADHDEMARLLSEHRQNWPEA
;
A
#
# COMPACT_ATOMS: atom_id res chain seq x y z
N MET A 1 -15.11 17.43 -7.03
CA MET A 1 -13.76 17.90 -7.41
C MET A 1 -13.56 17.79 -8.93
N ARG A 2 -13.39 18.90 -9.68
CA ARG A 2 -13.08 18.86 -11.14
C ARG A 2 -11.58 18.63 -11.38
N ILE A 3 -11.19 18.09 -12.53
CA ILE A 3 -9.75 17.87 -12.85
C ILE A 3 -9.17 18.98 -13.70
N ASN A 4 -7.96 19.42 -13.34
CA ASN A 4 -7.20 20.36 -14.17
C ASN A 4 -6.37 19.61 -15.21
N ILE A 5 -6.98 19.31 -16.36
CA ILE A 5 -6.32 18.61 -17.48
C ILE A 5 -5.06 19.37 -17.94
N PHE A 6 -5.09 20.70 -17.90
CA PHE A 6 -3.98 21.54 -18.35
C PHE A 6 -2.79 21.54 -17.37
N GLY A 7 -3.00 21.08 -16.13
CA GLY A 7 -1.96 20.91 -15.12
C GLY A 7 -1.39 19.48 -15.03
N CYS A 8 -1.96 18.52 -15.76
CA CYS A 8 -1.53 17.13 -15.74
C CYS A 8 -0.39 16.89 -16.74
N GLU A 9 0.69 16.26 -16.27
CA GLU A 9 1.84 15.92 -17.12
C GLU A 9 1.50 14.88 -18.22
N GLU A 10 0.50 14.02 -17.96
CA GLU A 10 0.01 13.00 -18.89
C GLU A 10 -1.54 13.04 -18.91
N PRO A 11 -2.15 13.91 -19.74
CA PRO A 11 -3.60 14.16 -19.72
C PRO A 11 -4.43 12.99 -20.26
N ASP A 12 -3.85 12.14 -21.11
CA ASP A 12 -4.53 10.97 -21.70
C ASP A 12 -4.55 9.75 -20.78
N LEU A 13 -3.80 9.79 -19.67
CA LEU A 13 -3.70 8.67 -18.73
C LEU A 13 -4.91 8.66 -17.78
N PRO A 14 -5.62 7.53 -17.60
CA PRO A 14 -6.78 7.49 -16.71
C PRO A 14 -6.40 7.80 -15.25
N LEU A 15 -7.31 8.41 -14.51
CA LEU A 15 -7.00 9.10 -13.25
C LEU A 15 -6.58 8.20 -12.08
N GLY A 16 -6.90 6.91 -12.15
CA GLY A 16 -6.47 5.91 -11.17
C GLY A 16 -5.06 5.35 -11.39
N PHE A 17 -4.39 5.68 -12.50
CA PHE A 17 -3.04 5.21 -12.78
C PHE A 17 -2.06 6.36 -12.57
N ASP A 18 -1.24 6.27 -11.52
CA ASP A 18 -0.40 7.37 -11.03
C ASP A 18 1.05 6.97 -10.77
N VAL A 19 1.43 5.70 -11.01
CA VAL A 19 2.82 5.22 -10.93
C VAL A 19 3.26 4.60 -12.24
N ASN A 20 4.32 5.14 -12.83
CA ASN A 20 4.98 4.60 -14.01
C ASN A 20 6.00 3.53 -13.60
N ILE A 21 5.71 2.27 -13.92
CA ILE A 21 6.57 1.15 -13.52
C ILE A 21 7.89 1.09 -14.28
N ASN A 22 7.99 1.76 -15.44
CA ASN A 22 9.23 1.84 -16.22
C ASN A 22 10.26 2.76 -15.57
N ARG A 23 9.83 3.64 -14.66
CA ARG A 23 10.68 4.59 -13.92
C ARG A 23 11.01 4.14 -12.50
N LEU A 24 10.55 2.95 -12.12
CA LEU A 24 10.77 2.38 -10.80
C LEU A 24 12.15 1.72 -10.68
N PRO A 25 12.74 1.69 -9.47
CA PRO A 25 13.86 0.80 -9.17
C PRO A 25 13.51 -0.66 -9.48
N ARG A 26 14.51 -1.44 -9.91
CA ARG A 26 14.31 -2.82 -10.35
C ARG A 26 13.52 -3.69 -9.36
N PRO A 27 13.79 -3.69 -8.04
CA PRO A 27 13.07 -4.56 -7.10
C PRO A 27 11.55 -4.33 -7.10
N ILE A 28 11.11 -3.08 -7.05
CA ILE A 28 9.68 -2.75 -7.06
C ILE A 28 9.06 -2.82 -8.45
N ALA A 29 9.83 -2.55 -9.51
CA ALA A 29 9.38 -2.76 -10.90
C ALA A 29 9.08 -4.24 -11.19
N ASP A 30 9.92 -5.15 -10.71
CA ASP A 30 9.75 -6.59 -10.90
C ASP A 30 8.54 -7.12 -10.11
N LEU A 31 8.32 -6.62 -8.89
CA LEU A 31 7.08 -6.87 -8.13
C LEU A 31 5.84 -6.38 -8.87
N ALA A 32 5.86 -5.15 -9.38
CA ALA A 32 4.73 -4.60 -10.13
C ALA A 32 4.42 -5.44 -11.38
N LYS A 33 5.45 -5.84 -12.15
CA LYS A 33 5.29 -6.72 -13.32
C LYS A 33 4.74 -8.09 -12.96
N ALA A 34 5.19 -8.68 -11.85
CA ALA A 34 4.67 -9.95 -11.36
C ALA A 34 3.18 -9.82 -11.00
N GLY A 35 2.80 -8.76 -10.29
CA GLY A 35 1.41 -8.44 -9.96
C GLY A 35 0.52 -8.22 -11.18
N ILE A 36 1.06 -7.60 -12.23
CA ILE A 36 0.37 -7.45 -13.52
C ILE A 36 0.18 -8.83 -14.19
N GLY A 37 1.24 -9.64 -14.25
CA GLY A 37 1.21 -10.97 -14.85
C GLY A 37 0.22 -11.92 -14.15
N SER A 38 0.09 -11.81 -12.83
CA SER A 38 -0.86 -12.56 -12.01
C SER A 38 -2.26 -11.95 -11.93
N ARG A 39 -2.50 -10.81 -12.61
CA ARG A 39 -3.76 -10.04 -12.60
C ARG A 39 -4.15 -9.48 -11.23
N MET A 40 -3.23 -9.42 -10.28
CA MET A 40 -3.45 -8.76 -8.98
C MET A 40 -3.37 -7.24 -9.08
N LEU A 41 -2.56 -6.73 -10.02
CA LEU A 41 -2.47 -5.31 -10.32
C LEU A 41 -3.10 -5.01 -11.67
N ARG A 42 -4.06 -4.09 -11.68
CA ARG A 42 -4.53 -3.47 -12.92
C ARG A 42 -3.46 -2.53 -13.45
N TYR A 43 -3.35 -2.44 -14.77
CA TYR A 43 -2.41 -1.55 -15.43
C TYR A 43 -3.07 -0.86 -16.62
N TYR A 44 -2.43 0.23 -17.05
CA TYR A 44 -2.69 0.89 -18.31
C TYR A 44 -1.38 1.09 -19.06
N THR A 45 -1.38 0.87 -20.37
CA THR A 45 -0.23 1.16 -21.23
C THR A 45 -0.54 2.38 -22.07
N SER A 46 0.27 3.42 -21.91
CA SER A 46 0.14 4.68 -22.64
C SER A 46 0.51 4.53 -24.13
N PRO A 47 0.14 5.50 -25.00
CA PRO A 47 0.60 5.53 -26.38
C PRO A 47 2.12 5.55 -26.54
N ARG A 48 2.86 6.00 -25.51
CA ARG A 48 4.33 5.99 -25.44
C ARG A 48 4.90 4.64 -24.97
N LEU A 49 4.06 3.62 -24.83
CA LEU A 49 4.40 2.28 -24.32
C LEU A 49 4.91 2.26 -22.87
N GLU A 50 4.68 3.35 -22.12
CA GLU A 50 4.90 3.35 -20.67
C GLU A 50 3.72 2.66 -19.96
N THR A 51 4.03 1.85 -18.96
CA THR A 51 3.05 1.10 -18.18
C THR A 51 2.83 1.77 -16.82
N TRP A 52 1.56 1.95 -16.48
CA TRP A 52 1.11 2.69 -15.31
C TRP A 52 0.21 1.83 -14.43
N VAL A 53 0.34 1.98 -13.11
CA VAL A 53 -0.46 1.29 -12.08
C VAL A 53 -0.98 2.31 -11.04
N ASP A 54 -1.96 1.90 -10.24
CA ASP A 54 -2.43 2.65 -9.08
C ASP A 54 -1.44 2.46 -7.90
N TYR A 55 -1.01 3.56 -7.25
CA TYR A 55 -0.08 3.52 -6.13
C TYR A 55 -0.61 2.75 -4.92
N VAL A 56 -1.89 2.93 -4.56
CA VAL A 56 -2.49 2.25 -3.40
C VAL A 56 -2.59 0.74 -3.67
N ALA A 57 -2.96 0.36 -4.89
CA ALA A 57 -2.95 -1.04 -5.31
C ALA A 57 -1.53 -1.62 -5.27
N LEU A 58 -0.51 -0.86 -5.71
CA LEU A 58 0.89 -1.27 -5.64
C LEU A 58 1.35 -1.47 -4.18
N VAL A 59 1.01 -0.56 -3.26
CA VAL A 59 1.30 -0.71 -1.81
C VAL A 59 0.61 -1.96 -1.25
N SER A 60 -0.67 -2.14 -1.55
CA SER A 60 -1.45 -3.32 -1.12
C SER A 60 -0.82 -4.63 -1.62
N HIS A 61 -0.37 -4.65 -2.89
CA HIS A 61 0.29 -5.81 -3.48
C HIS A 61 1.71 -6.06 -2.97
N ALA A 62 2.50 -5.01 -2.71
CA ALA A 62 3.88 -5.14 -2.23
C ALA A 62 3.96 -5.48 -0.73
N GLY A 63 2.93 -5.13 0.03
CA GLY A 63 2.89 -5.24 1.49
C GLY A 63 3.46 -4.00 2.18
N LEU A 64 2.88 -3.65 3.33
CA LEU A 64 3.23 -2.45 4.08
C LEU A 64 4.69 -2.47 4.57
N GLY A 65 5.24 -3.66 4.84
CA GLY A 65 6.62 -3.84 5.25
C GLY A 65 7.69 -3.37 4.26
N ARG A 66 7.34 -3.15 2.99
CA ARG A 66 8.30 -2.73 1.96
C ARG A 66 8.65 -1.24 2.01
N ARG A 67 7.90 -0.43 2.76
CA ARG A 67 8.17 1.02 2.96
C ARG A 67 8.37 1.77 1.64
N LEU A 68 7.37 1.73 0.76
CA LEU A 68 7.45 2.32 -0.60
C LEU A 68 7.62 3.85 -0.59
N HIS A 69 7.38 4.51 0.53
CA HIS A 69 7.54 5.95 0.72
C HIS A 69 8.92 6.34 1.28
N ASP A 70 9.69 5.39 1.81
CA ASP A 70 10.97 5.63 2.49
C ASP A 70 12.11 5.69 1.46
N PRO A 71 12.81 6.84 1.28
CA PRO A 71 13.90 6.96 0.32
C PRO A 71 15.07 6.00 0.56
N GLU A 72 15.25 5.52 1.79
CA GLU A 72 16.30 4.56 2.13
C GLU A 72 15.89 3.11 1.80
N SER A 73 14.62 2.87 1.48
CA SER A 73 14.13 1.55 1.06
C SER A 73 14.53 1.26 -0.39
N ILE A 74 15.02 0.05 -0.65
CA ILE A 74 15.27 -0.44 -2.03
C ILE A 74 13.97 -0.56 -2.86
N TYR A 75 12.81 -0.49 -2.20
CA TYR A 75 11.48 -0.51 -2.82
C TYR A 75 10.86 0.88 -2.95
N PHE A 76 11.61 1.94 -2.65
CA PHE A 76 11.14 3.32 -2.74
C PHE A 76 10.54 3.62 -4.12
N VAL A 77 9.36 4.25 -4.11
CA VAL A 77 8.72 4.77 -5.32
C VAL A 77 9.10 6.25 -5.44
N PRO A 78 10.06 6.59 -6.32
CA PRO A 78 10.55 7.96 -6.42
C PRO A 78 9.46 8.90 -6.96
N PRO A 79 9.47 10.19 -6.58
CA PRO A 79 8.54 11.17 -7.11
C PRO A 79 8.54 11.27 -8.64
N THR A 80 9.67 10.98 -9.29
CA THR A 80 9.81 10.97 -10.76
C THR A 80 9.05 9.82 -11.45
N ALA A 81 8.70 8.78 -10.71
CA ALA A 81 7.84 7.70 -11.17
C ALA A 81 6.35 7.97 -10.89
N LYS A 82 6.02 8.97 -10.06
CA LYS A 82 4.65 9.34 -9.74
C LYS A 82 4.17 10.45 -10.66
N ARG A 83 2.96 10.32 -11.22
CA ARG A 83 2.29 11.42 -11.92
C ARG A 83 1.73 12.40 -10.88
N ARG A 84 1.90 13.69 -11.15
CA ARG A 84 1.14 14.74 -10.45
C ARG A 84 -0.25 14.86 -11.08
N ILE A 85 -1.28 14.60 -10.29
CA ILE A 85 -2.67 14.85 -10.69
C ILE A 85 -3.09 16.15 -10.03
N ALA A 86 -3.46 17.14 -10.85
CA ALA A 86 -3.94 18.42 -10.37
C ALA A 86 -5.48 18.42 -10.34
N TYR A 87 -6.03 18.91 -9.25
CA TYR A 87 -7.46 18.95 -9.01
C TYR A 87 -7.92 20.38 -8.69
N TRP A 88 -9.19 20.67 -8.99
CA TRP A 88 -9.88 21.91 -8.63
C TRP A 88 -10.75 21.66 -7.40
N ASP A 89 -10.81 22.60 -6.48
CA ASP A 89 -11.60 22.49 -5.23
C ASP A 89 -13.13 22.36 -5.44
N ASP A 90 -13.62 22.49 -6.68
CA ASP A 90 -15.05 22.48 -7.00
C ASP A 90 -15.67 21.07 -6.96
N PRO A 91 -16.75 20.82 -6.19
CA PRO A 91 -17.41 19.52 -6.13
C PRO A 91 -17.98 19.04 -7.47
N VAL A 92 -18.03 17.72 -7.68
CA VAL A 92 -18.63 17.14 -8.92
C VAL A 92 -20.01 16.63 -8.57
N ASP A 93 -21.03 17.28 -9.11
CA ASP A 93 -22.41 16.84 -9.01
C ASP A 93 -22.76 15.93 -10.20
N GLU A 94 -22.82 14.62 -9.99
CA GLU A 94 -23.18 13.65 -11.03
C GLU A 94 -24.55 13.91 -11.69
N ALA A 95 -25.43 14.66 -11.02
CA ALA A 95 -26.73 15.05 -11.56
C ALA A 95 -26.66 16.30 -12.47
N ASP A 96 -25.55 17.05 -12.48
CA ASP A 96 -25.37 18.20 -13.36
C ASP A 96 -25.10 17.73 -14.80
N PRO A 97 -25.99 18.05 -15.76
CA PRO A 97 -25.84 17.64 -17.17
C PRO A 97 -24.59 18.22 -17.86
N LYS A 98 -23.89 19.17 -17.22
CA LYS A 98 -22.64 19.75 -17.72
C LYS A 98 -21.39 19.03 -17.22
N VAL A 99 -21.55 18.04 -16.33
CA VAL A 99 -20.40 17.26 -15.85
C VAL A 99 -19.79 16.46 -17.00
N LEU A 100 -18.47 16.55 -17.10
CA LEU A 100 -17.72 15.88 -18.15
C LEU A 100 -17.58 14.39 -17.81
N THR A 101 -17.60 13.53 -18.82
CA THR A 101 -17.36 12.09 -18.65
C THR A 101 -16.07 11.79 -17.87
N MET A 102 -15.05 12.62 -18.04
CA MET A 102 -13.78 12.49 -17.34
C MET A 102 -13.90 12.78 -15.83
N ASP A 103 -14.73 13.73 -15.42
CA ASP A 103 -15.01 14.02 -14.00
C ASP A 103 -15.75 12.83 -13.34
N ILE A 104 -16.64 12.16 -14.07
CA ILE A 104 -17.31 10.94 -13.61
C ILE A 104 -16.29 9.80 -13.43
N GLN A 105 -15.40 9.60 -14.41
CA GLN A 105 -14.33 8.59 -14.31
C GLN A 105 -13.39 8.85 -13.12
N ALA A 106 -13.14 10.13 -12.83
CA ALA A 106 -12.39 10.58 -11.67
C ALA A 106 -13.03 10.12 -10.35
N LEU A 107 -14.32 10.39 -10.18
CA LEU A 107 -15.08 9.99 -9.01
C LEU A 107 -15.10 8.47 -8.83
N VAL A 108 -15.27 7.71 -9.92
CA VAL A 108 -15.23 6.24 -9.87
C VAL A 108 -13.85 5.75 -9.40
N ALA A 109 -12.77 6.31 -9.92
CA ALA A 109 -11.41 5.96 -9.51
C ALA A 109 -11.16 6.29 -8.02
N ALA A 110 -11.62 7.47 -7.57
CA ALA A 110 -11.52 7.89 -6.18
C ALA A 110 -12.26 6.94 -5.23
N ARG A 111 -13.49 6.55 -5.58
CA ARG A 111 -14.31 5.60 -4.80
C ARG A 111 -13.67 4.23 -4.68
N GLU A 112 -13.11 3.70 -5.78
CA GLU A 112 -12.39 2.42 -5.73
C GLU A 112 -11.14 2.51 -4.84
N ARG A 113 -10.38 3.61 -4.93
CA ARG A 113 -9.23 3.85 -4.04
C ARG A 113 -9.65 3.96 -2.57
N ALA A 114 -10.71 4.71 -2.27
CA ALA A 114 -11.29 4.84 -0.93
C ALA A 114 -11.67 3.46 -0.37
N LYS A 115 -12.32 2.62 -1.18
CA LYS A 115 -12.70 1.25 -0.81
C LYS A 115 -11.49 0.39 -0.49
N THR A 116 -10.42 0.45 -1.29
CA THR A 116 -9.18 -0.28 -1.01
C THR A 116 -8.52 0.20 0.28
N LEU A 117 -8.40 1.51 0.50
CA LEU A 117 -7.84 2.08 1.73
C LEU A 117 -8.66 1.69 2.96
N HIS A 118 -9.98 1.75 2.86
CA HIS A 118 -10.88 1.33 3.92
C HIS A 118 -10.71 -0.17 4.24
N GLN A 119 -10.60 -1.03 3.22
CA GLN A 119 -10.31 -2.44 3.42
C GLN A 119 -8.97 -2.66 4.12
N MET A 120 -7.89 -2.01 3.66
CA MET A 120 -6.58 -2.10 4.29
C MET A 120 -6.62 -1.67 5.76
N SER A 121 -7.30 -0.55 6.08
CA SER A 121 -7.42 -0.05 7.46
C SER A 121 -8.18 -0.98 8.40
N LYS A 122 -9.10 -1.80 7.89
CA LYS A 122 -9.87 -2.77 8.71
C LYS A 122 -9.01 -3.90 9.25
N TYR A 123 -7.89 -4.20 8.59
CA TYR A 123 -6.99 -5.27 8.98
C TYR A 123 -5.86 -4.79 9.89
N LEU A 124 -5.81 -3.49 10.22
CA LEU A 124 -4.84 -3.00 11.19
C LEU A 124 -5.24 -3.48 12.61
N PRO A 125 -4.28 -4.00 13.39
CA PRO A 125 -4.49 -4.18 14.82
C PRO A 125 -4.62 -2.82 15.53
N PRO A 126 -4.98 -2.75 16.81
CA PRO A 126 -4.82 -1.54 17.59
C PRO A 126 -3.35 -1.13 17.70
N TRP A 127 -3.09 0.18 17.74
CA TRP A 127 -1.77 0.70 18.12
C TRP A 127 -1.42 0.28 19.56
N PRO A 128 -0.16 -0.09 19.89
CA PRO A 128 1.06 0.00 19.07
C PRO A 128 1.46 -1.33 18.38
N TYR A 129 0.54 -2.28 18.20
CA TYR A 129 0.90 -3.56 17.59
C TYR A 129 1.05 -3.42 16.06
N ASP A 130 2.06 -4.05 15.49
CA ASP A 130 2.49 -3.81 14.10
C ASP A 130 3.10 -5.05 13.41
N LEU A 131 3.28 -6.16 14.11
CA LEU A 131 3.83 -7.39 13.57
C LEU A 131 2.90 -8.58 13.82
N ARG A 132 2.46 -9.22 12.75
CA ARG A 132 1.52 -10.34 12.78
C ARG A 132 2.27 -11.64 12.98
N VAL A 133 1.79 -12.43 13.93
CA VAL A 133 2.25 -13.79 14.22
C VAL A 133 1.06 -14.72 14.08
N ALA A 134 1.06 -15.56 13.05
CA ALA A 134 -0.04 -16.48 12.80
C ALA A 134 -0.17 -17.53 13.92
N TRP A 135 -1.41 -17.90 14.26
CA TRP A 135 -1.69 -19.03 15.13
C TRP A 135 -1.52 -20.32 14.31
N PHE A 136 -0.30 -20.81 14.17
CA PHE A 136 -0.12 -22.16 13.66
C PHE A 136 -0.33 -23.15 14.81
N ALA A 137 -1.29 -24.07 14.61
CA ALA A 137 -1.50 -25.19 15.52
C ALA A 137 -0.38 -26.24 15.40
N ASP A 138 0.30 -26.29 14.25
CA ASP A 138 1.22 -27.38 13.86
C ASP A 138 2.63 -26.89 13.46
N GLY A 139 3.03 -25.67 13.82
CA GLY A 139 4.34 -25.11 13.47
C GLY A 139 4.94 -24.22 14.57
N ASP A 140 6.20 -24.50 14.91
CA ASP A 140 6.99 -23.72 15.87
C ASP A 140 7.50 -22.43 15.23
N LEU A 141 6.63 -21.43 15.07
CA LEU A 141 7.12 -20.08 14.79
C LEU A 141 7.80 -19.56 16.06
N PRO A 142 9.08 -19.11 16.00
CA PRO A 142 9.80 -18.69 17.19
C PRO A 142 9.08 -17.61 18.02
N LEU A 143 8.43 -16.66 17.33
CA LEU A 143 7.62 -15.62 17.99
C LEU A 143 6.38 -16.18 18.68
N ALA A 144 5.74 -17.21 18.13
CA ALA A 144 4.57 -17.83 18.75
C ALA A 144 4.93 -18.49 20.09
N GLU A 145 6.09 -19.15 20.17
CA GLU A 145 6.57 -19.77 21.40
C GLU A 145 6.90 -18.73 22.48
N LEU A 146 7.47 -17.59 22.09
CA LEU A 146 7.72 -16.48 23.02
C LEU A 146 6.42 -15.90 23.60
N ILE A 147 5.38 -15.77 22.77
CA ILE A 147 4.06 -15.32 23.22
C ILE A 147 3.43 -16.33 24.19
N LYS A 148 3.42 -17.63 23.84
CA LYS A 148 2.89 -18.70 24.70
C LYS A 148 3.61 -18.79 26.05
N ALA A 149 4.92 -18.54 26.05
CA ALA A 149 5.74 -18.50 27.26
C ALA A 149 5.57 -17.20 28.08
N GLY A 150 4.74 -16.25 27.63
CA GLY A 150 4.52 -14.96 28.30
C GLY A 150 5.72 -14.02 28.25
N ARG A 151 6.65 -14.23 27.30
CA ARG A 151 7.87 -13.42 27.14
C ARG A 151 7.69 -12.23 26.20
N LEU A 152 6.59 -12.20 25.46
CA LEU A 152 6.26 -11.14 24.50
C LEU A 152 4.79 -10.76 24.67
N ASP A 153 4.53 -9.45 24.80
CA ASP A 153 3.16 -8.93 24.85
C ASP A 153 2.48 -9.08 23.49
N ALA A 154 1.21 -9.48 23.50
CA ALA A 154 0.50 -9.85 22.29
C ALA A 154 -0.98 -9.49 22.34
N TYR A 155 -1.47 -8.86 21.28
CA TYR A 155 -2.88 -8.63 21.05
C TYR A 155 -3.49 -9.74 20.19
N PRO A 156 -4.53 -10.44 20.66
CA PRO A 156 -5.21 -11.46 19.86
C PRO A 156 -6.13 -10.82 18.81
N GLY A 157 -6.05 -11.26 17.56
CA GLY A 157 -6.92 -10.81 16.49
C GLY A 157 -7.18 -11.91 15.46
N GLY A 158 -8.43 -12.33 15.30
CA GLY A 158 -8.78 -13.39 14.34
C GLY A 158 -8.06 -14.71 14.65
N ARG A 159 -7.27 -15.22 13.69
CA ARG A 159 -6.39 -16.41 13.85
C ARG A 159 -4.91 -16.03 13.92
N CYS A 160 -4.59 -14.92 14.56
CA CYS A 160 -3.22 -14.47 14.77
C CYS A 160 -3.08 -13.65 16.06
N TRP A 161 -1.84 -13.53 16.51
CA TRP A 161 -1.42 -12.53 17.47
C TRP A 161 -0.78 -11.36 16.71
N TRP A 162 -0.89 -10.18 17.30
CA TRP A 162 -0.15 -9.01 16.90
C TRP A 162 0.78 -8.63 18.04
N VAL A 163 2.05 -8.43 17.73
CA VAL A 163 3.08 -8.03 18.69
C VAL A 163 3.68 -6.71 18.23
N ARG A 164 4.49 -6.10 19.10
CA ARG A 164 5.26 -4.91 18.75
C ARG A 164 6.59 -5.37 18.15
N ALA A 165 6.89 -4.94 16.94
CA ALA A 165 8.06 -5.34 16.18
C ALA A 165 9.36 -4.96 16.92
N ALA A 166 9.37 -3.79 17.56
CA ALA A 166 10.51 -3.33 18.34
C ALA A 166 10.83 -4.26 19.52
N GLU A 167 9.82 -4.65 20.30
CA GLU A 167 10.00 -5.59 21.43
C GLU A 167 10.39 -6.98 20.93
N ALA A 168 9.79 -7.44 19.82
CA ALA A 168 10.14 -8.70 19.19
C ALA A 168 11.60 -8.71 18.68
N ALA A 169 12.10 -7.59 18.16
CA ALA A 169 13.46 -7.45 17.66
C ALA A 169 14.53 -7.54 18.76
N GLU A 170 14.21 -7.14 19.99
CA GLU A 170 15.12 -7.30 21.14
C GLU A 170 15.34 -8.77 21.50
N LEU A 171 14.41 -9.66 21.10
CA LEU A 171 14.46 -11.10 21.35
C LEU A 171 15.05 -11.88 20.17
N LEU A 172 15.45 -11.18 19.11
CA LEU A 172 15.98 -11.80 17.90
C LEU A 172 17.34 -12.44 18.19
N PRO A 173 17.55 -13.73 17.85
CA PRO A 173 18.86 -14.36 17.99
C PRO A 173 19.92 -13.69 17.12
N ALA A 174 21.19 -13.80 17.53
CA ALA A 174 22.29 -13.25 16.75
C ALA A 174 22.37 -13.92 15.36
N GLY A 175 22.34 -13.10 14.31
CA GLY A 175 22.40 -13.54 12.91
C GLY A 175 21.05 -13.77 12.25
N GLU A 176 19.94 -13.73 13.00
CA GLU A 176 18.59 -13.81 12.44
C GLU A 176 18.14 -12.44 11.89
N SER A 177 17.05 -12.43 11.12
CA SER A 177 16.49 -11.21 10.55
C SER A 177 15.00 -11.31 10.27
N PHE A 178 14.23 -10.27 10.60
CA PHE A 178 12.83 -10.17 10.16
C PHE A 178 12.68 -9.88 8.67
N ASP A 179 13.72 -9.39 8.01
CA ASP A 179 13.66 -8.89 6.63
C ASP A 179 14.32 -9.82 5.62
N ASP A 180 15.09 -10.82 6.07
CA ASP A 180 15.76 -11.81 5.22
C ASP A 180 14.85 -13.03 5.02
N PRO A 181 14.36 -13.33 3.80
CA PRO A 181 13.52 -14.50 3.54
C PRO A 181 14.17 -15.86 3.86
N SER A 182 15.48 -15.91 4.07
CA SER A 182 16.21 -17.13 4.45
C SER A 182 16.30 -17.35 5.97
N SER A 183 15.92 -16.35 6.78
CA SER A 183 15.89 -16.46 8.24
C SER A 183 14.65 -17.23 8.72
N ASP A 184 14.82 -18.06 9.75
CA ASP A 184 13.69 -18.75 10.41
C ASP A 184 12.76 -17.76 11.15
N TRP A 185 13.23 -16.52 11.34
CA TRP A 185 12.48 -15.42 11.93
C TRP A 185 11.85 -14.50 10.90
N TYR A 186 12.01 -14.77 9.60
CA TYR A 186 11.49 -13.91 8.54
C TYR A 186 10.00 -13.60 8.73
N VAL A 187 9.65 -12.31 8.58
CA VAL A 187 8.27 -11.85 8.59
C VAL A 187 7.93 -11.30 7.21
N SER A 188 6.86 -11.85 6.62
CA SER A 188 6.36 -11.37 5.35
C SER A 188 6.03 -9.87 5.42
N PRO A 189 6.33 -9.08 4.37
CA PRO A 189 5.91 -7.68 4.31
C PRO A 189 4.39 -7.46 4.45
N HIS A 190 3.58 -8.49 4.18
CA HIS A 190 2.13 -8.47 4.38
C HIS A 190 1.71 -8.77 5.83
N ASP A 191 2.62 -9.29 6.64
CA ASP A 191 2.44 -9.54 8.07
C ASP A 191 2.95 -8.36 8.92
N ARG A 192 3.27 -7.23 8.29
CA ARG A 192 3.54 -5.96 8.96
C ARG A 192 2.35 -5.02 8.79
N ALA A 193 1.96 -4.35 9.88
CA ALA A 193 0.97 -3.29 9.90
C ALA A 193 1.68 -1.95 10.09
N ASP A 194 1.63 -1.10 9.08
CA ASP A 194 2.21 0.24 9.10
C ASP A 194 1.08 1.27 9.29
N HIS A 195 0.85 1.67 10.53
CA HIS A 195 -0.19 2.64 10.88
C HIS A 195 0.10 4.02 10.29
N ASP A 196 1.36 4.41 10.24
CA ASP A 196 1.79 5.72 9.77
C ASP A 196 1.60 5.82 8.25
N GLU A 197 2.00 4.79 7.50
CA GLU A 197 1.74 4.72 6.05
C GLU A 197 0.24 4.72 5.76
N MET A 198 -0.55 3.99 6.53
CA MET A 198 -2.01 3.99 6.35
C MET A 198 -2.63 5.35 6.67
N ALA A 199 -2.17 6.04 7.71
CA ALA A 199 -2.60 7.39 8.04
C ALA A 199 -2.21 8.38 6.93
N ARG A 200 -0.99 8.27 6.39
CA ARG A 200 -0.49 9.08 5.26
C ARG A 200 -1.36 8.88 4.02
N LEU A 201 -1.58 7.63 3.62
CA LEU A 201 -2.41 7.29 2.45
C LEU A 201 -3.85 7.79 2.59
N LEU A 202 -4.46 7.65 3.77
CA LEU A 202 -5.79 8.16 4.06
C LEU A 202 -5.82 9.70 4.03
N SER A 203 -4.80 10.36 4.57
CA SER A 203 -4.70 11.82 4.55
C SER A 203 -4.53 12.36 3.14
N GLU A 204 -3.61 11.78 2.35
CA GLU A 204 -3.42 12.13 0.94
C GLU A 204 -4.69 11.88 0.13
N HIS A 205 -5.38 10.78 0.38
CA HIS A 205 -6.65 10.52 -0.28
C HIS A 205 -7.70 11.57 0.07
N ARG A 206 -7.88 11.93 1.36
CA ARG A 206 -8.83 12.98 1.77
C ARG A 206 -8.48 14.37 1.24
N GLN A 207 -7.20 14.73 1.19
CA GLN A 207 -6.75 16.01 0.64
C GLN A 207 -7.03 16.09 -0.87
N ASN A 208 -6.85 14.98 -1.58
CA ASN A 208 -7.10 14.91 -3.01
C ASN A 208 -8.54 14.55 -3.35
N TRP A 209 -9.37 14.08 -2.40
CA TRP A 209 -10.72 13.56 -2.64
C TRP A 209 -11.57 13.67 -1.36
N PRO A 210 -11.92 14.87 -0.89
CA PRO A 210 -12.61 15.06 0.39
C PRO A 210 -14.06 14.52 0.39
N GLU A 211 -14.63 14.24 -0.79
CA GLU A 211 -15.99 13.73 -0.98
C GLU A 211 -16.10 12.19 -0.94
N ALA A 212 -14.96 11.48 -0.82
CA ALA A 212 -14.89 10.01 -0.84
C ALA A 212 -14.97 9.37 0.56
#